data_AF-A0A259DDX0-F1
#
_entry.id   AF-A0A259DDX0-F1
#
_cell.length_a   1.000
_cell.length_b   1.000
_cell.length_c   1.000
_cell.angle_alpha   90.00
_cell.angle_beta   90.00
_cell.angle_gamma   90.00
#
_symmetry.space_group_name_H-M   'P 1'
#
loop_
_entity.id
_entity.type
_entity.pdbx_description
1 polymer ?
#
loop_
_entity_poly.entity_id
_entity_poly.type
_entity_poly.pdbx_seq_one_letter_code
_entity_poly.pdbx_strand_id
1 'polypeptide(L)' 'TKLMKELGHGKEYRYAHDEPHAYAAGESYLPEGMAEPHWYEPVDRGLESQIAEKMAFLRKLDEGSNKK' A
#
# COMPACT_ATOMS: atom_id res chain seq x y z
N THR A 1 22.83 -6.56 0.79
CA THR A 1 23.93 -7.54 1.09
C THR A 1 23.34 -8.77 1.77
N LYS A 2 24.09 -9.88 1.88
CA LYS A 2 23.63 -11.11 2.58
C LYS A 2 23.21 -10.81 4.04
N LEU A 3 23.94 -9.89 4.68
CA LEU A 3 23.64 -9.34 6.00
C LEU A 3 22.30 -8.59 6.08
N MET A 4 21.92 -7.79 5.07
CA MET A 4 20.63 -7.08 5.07
C MET A 4 19.43 -8.04 4.96
N LYS A 5 19.54 -9.11 4.16
CA LYS A 5 18.50 -10.13 4.06
C LYS A 5 18.35 -10.93 5.37
N GLU A 6 19.45 -11.26 6.03
CA GLU A 6 19.45 -11.94 7.35
C GLU A 6 18.88 -11.05 8.47
N LEU A 7 19.03 -9.72 8.36
CA LEU A 7 18.44 -8.73 9.27
C LEU A 7 16.95 -8.43 8.97
N GLY A 8 16.33 -9.14 8.02
CA GLY A 8 14.93 -8.93 7.65
C GLY A 8 14.66 -7.71 6.76
N HIS A 9 15.70 -6.99 6.32
CA HIS A 9 15.56 -5.95 5.30
C HIS A 9 15.35 -6.60 3.93
N GLY A 10 14.12 -6.47 3.42
CA GLY A 10 13.69 -7.10 2.18
C GLY A 10 13.04 -8.47 2.38
N LYS A 11 12.33 -8.69 3.50
CA LYS A 11 11.29 -9.73 3.59
C LYS A 11 10.47 -9.66 2.31
N GLU A 12 10.56 -10.73 1.52
CA GLU A 12 9.85 -11.02 0.27
C GLU A 12 9.12 -9.83 -0.34
N TYR A 13 9.86 -8.98 -1.07
CA TYR A 13 9.26 -7.89 -1.83
C TYR A 13 8.09 -8.43 -2.65
N ARG A 14 6.90 -7.94 -2.32
CA ARG A 14 5.65 -8.33 -2.98
C ARG A 14 5.53 -7.58 -4.29
N TYR A 15 5.68 -8.31 -5.40
CA TYR A 15 5.55 -7.72 -6.72
C TYR A 15 4.06 -7.52 -7.04
N ALA A 16 3.59 -6.27 -6.90
CA ALA A 16 2.17 -5.93 -6.99
C ALA A 16 1.49 -6.41 -8.27
N HIS A 17 2.20 -6.47 -9.41
CA HIS A 17 1.61 -6.90 -10.69
C HIS A 17 1.21 -8.38 -10.73
N ASP A 18 1.80 -9.23 -9.89
CA ASP A 18 1.43 -10.65 -9.79
C ASP A 18 0.27 -10.88 -8.81
N GLU A 19 -0.15 -9.83 -8.11
CA GLU A 19 -1.23 -9.90 -7.12
C GLU A 19 -2.60 -9.55 -7.69
N PRO A 20 -3.70 -10.00 -7.04
CA PRO A 20 -5.04 -9.59 -7.41
C PRO A 20 -5.16 -8.07 -7.52
N HIS A 21 -5.84 -7.60 -8.58
CA HIS A 21 -5.99 -6.18 -8.91
C HIS A 21 -4.68 -5.43 -9.19
N ALA A 22 -3.57 -6.14 -9.38
CA ALA A 22 -2.23 -5.58 -9.52
C ALA A 22 -1.84 -4.68 -8.32
N TYR A 23 -2.26 -5.06 -7.11
CA TYR A 23 -2.05 -4.30 -5.88
C TYR A 23 -1.69 -5.21 -4.70
N ALA A 24 -0.55 -4.94 -4.05
CA ALA A 24 -0.07 -5.68 -2.89
C ALA A 24 -0.77 -5.22 -1.60
N ALA A 25 -2.00 -5.69 -1.39
CA ALA A 25 -2.82 -5.25 -0.26
C ALA A 25 -2.15 -5.56 1.10
N GLY A 26 -2.10 -4.57 1.99
CA GLY A 26 -1.47 -4.64 3.31
C GLY A 26 0.05 -4.40 3.33
N GLU A 27 0.67 -4.15 2.18
CA GLU A 27 2.08 -3.73 2.11
C GLU A 27 2.22 -2.26 2.53
N SER A 28 3.27 -1.94 3.29
CA SER A 28 3.60 -0.55 3.66
C SER A 28 4.87 -0.10 2.95
N TYR A 29 4.75 0.98 2.17
CA TYR A 29 5.87 1.59 1.46
C TYR A 29 6.58 2.68 2.28
N LEU A 30 6.09 2.96 3.49
CA LEU A 30 6.70 3.93 4.40
C LEU A 30 7.75 3.25 5.29
N PRO A 31 8.73 4.02 5.82
CA PRO A 31 9.63 3.51 6.85
C PRO A 31 8.86 2.95 8.05
N GLU A 32 9.38 1.87 8.63
CA GLU A 32 8.81 1.29 9.85
C GLU A 32 8.77 2.32 10.99
N GLY A 33 7.66 2.38 11.70
CA GLY A 33 7.45 3.32 12.81
C GLY A 33 7.09 4.75 12.39
N MET A 34 7.03 5.05 11.08
CA MET A 34 6.53 6.33 10.59
C MET A 34 4.99 6.35 10.62
N ALA A 35 4.42 7.40 11.21
CA ALA A 35 2.98 7.65 11.12
C ALA A 35 2.56 7.98 9.68
N GLU A 36 1.34 7.59 9.29
CA GLU A 36 0.81 7.92 7.97
C GLU A 36 0.72 9.45 7.78
N PRO A 37 1.36 10.01 6.75
CA PRO A 37 1.48 11.46 6.62
C PRO A 37 0.25 12.13 5.98
N HIS A 38 -0.68 11.36 5.39
CA HIS A 38 -1.87 11.85 4.70
C HIS A 38 -1.64 13.03 3.73
N TRP A 39 -0.53 13.02 2.97
CA TRP A 39 -0.16 14.14 2.07
C TRP A 39 -1.15 14.43 0.94
N TYR A 40 -1.92 13.42 0.52
CA TYR A 40 -2.83 13.54 -0.61
C TYR A 40 -4.27 13.28 -0.19
N GLU A 41 -5.08 14.34 -0.30
CA GLU A 41 -6.51 14.35 -0.02
C GLU A 41 -7.25 14.81 -1.29
N PRO A 42 -7.75 13.87 -2.13
CA PRO A 42 -8.44 14.22 -3.37
C PRO A 42 -9.74 14.98 -3.08
N VAL A 43 -10.07 15.98 -3.91
CA VAL A 43 -11.37 16.66 -3.84
C VAL A 43 -12.37 16.08 -4.84
N ASP A 44 -13.66 16.38 -4.64
CA ASP A 44 -14.75 15.85 -5.48
C ASP A 44 -14.93 16.62 -6.80
N ARG A 45 -13.84 16.93 -7.50
CA ARG A 45 -13.87 17.67 -8.77
C ARG A 45 -13.07 16.96 -9.85
N GLY A 46 -13.69 16.80 -11.02
CA GLY A 46 -13.02 16.30 -12.22
C GLY A 46 -12.48 14.89 -12.01
N LEU A 47 -11.21 14.66 -12.35
CA LEU A 47 -10.57 13.34 -12.24
C LEU A 47 -10.30 12.92 -10.79
N GLU A 48 -10.22 13.87 -9.86
CA GLU A 48 -9.89 13.55 -8.47
C GLU A 48 -11.02 12.77 -7.78
N SER A 49 -12.27 12.89 -8.21
CA SER A 49 -13.36 12.06 -7.69
C SER A 49 -13.12 10.57 -8.00
N GLN A 50 -12.68 10.25 -9.22
CA GLN A 50 -12.31 8.89 -9.61
C GLN A 50 -11.06 8.38 -8.87
N ILE A 51 -10.10 9.27 -8.60
CA ILE A 51 -8.92 8.95 -7.79
C ILE A 51 -9.34 8.64 -6.35
N ALA A 52 -10.26 9.42 -5.77
CA ALA A 52 -10.81 9.19 -4.45
C ALA A 52 -11.52 7.83 -4.35
N GLU A 53 -12.34 7.49 -5.35
CA GLU A 53 -12.99 6.18 -5.45
C GLU A 53 -11.97 5.03 -5.50
N LYS A 54 -10.93 5.18 -6.34
CA LYS A 54 -9.85 4.20 -6.43
C LYS A 54 -9.12 4.04 -5.10
N MET A 55 -8.76 5.15 -4.45
CA MET A 55 -8.11 5.12 -3.13
C MET A 55 -8.98 4.44 -2.07
N ALA A 56 -10.28 4.73 -2.05
CA ALA A 56 -11.22 4.08 -1.13
C ALA A 56 -11.32 2.56 -1.38
N PHE A 57 -11.26 2.13 -2.64
CA PHE A 57 -11.19 0.71 -2.99
C PHE A 57 -9.90 0.05 -2.49
N LEU A 58 -8.74 0.67 -2.70
CA LEU A 58 -7.45 0.14 -2.23
C LEU A 58 -7.41 0.00 -0.71
N ARG A 59 -7.89 1.01 0.03
CA ARG A 59 -7.98 0.96 1.50
C ARG A 59 -8.83 -0.23 2.00
N LYS A 60 -9.93 -0.55 1.31
CA LYS A 60 -10.74 -1.73 1.65
C LYS A 60 -9.98 -3.04 1.42
N LEU A 61 -9.14 -3.13 0.38
CA LEU A 61 -8.28 -4.29 0.17
C LEU A 61 -7.26 -4.42 1.31
N ASP A 62 -6.66 -3.30 1.72
CA ASP A 62 -5.69 -3.27 2.83
C ASP A 62 -6.32 -3.71 4.17
N GLU A 63 -7.51 -3.18 4.49
CA GLU A 63 -8.28 -3.61 5.66
C GLU A 63 -8.65 -5.10 5.64
N GLY A 64 -8.93 -5.65 4.46
CA GLY A 64 -9.22 -7.06 4.26
C GLY A 64 -7.99 -7.96 4.41
N SER A 65 -6.81 -7.46 4.04
CA SER A 65 -5.53 -8.15 4.17
C SER A 65 -5.11 -8.29 5.64
N ASN A 66 -5.32 -7.23 6.44
CA ASN A 66 -4.96 -7.20 7.86
C ASN A 66 -5.88 -8.05 8.78
N LYS A 67 -6.98 -8.59 8.25
CA LYS A 67 -7.93 -9.46 8.97
C LYS A 67 -7.65 -10.97 8.80
N LYS A 68 -6.62 -11.35 8.06
CA LYS A 68 -6.15 -12.74 7.92
C LYS A 68 -4.97 -13.01 8.85
#